data_AF-A0A0Z8FUF8-F1
#
_entry.id   AF-A0A0Z8FUF8-F1
#
_cell.length_a   1.000
_cell.length_b   1.000
_cell.length_c   1.000
_cell.angle_alpha   90.00
_cell.angle_beta   90.00
_cell.angle_gamma   90.00
#
_symmetry.space_group_name_H-M   'P 1'
#
loop_
_entity.id
_entity.type
_entity.pdbx_description
1 polymer ?
#
loop_
_entity_poly.entity_id
_entity_poly.type
_entity_poly.pdbx_seq_one_letter_code
_entity_poly.pdbx_strand_id
1 'polypeptide(L)'
;MFSLNYNKDEKLEFNYKRACGLWLIVVAVIISLATLIGGKQIINMQVFCIGYVISFFSINMNKKVLNKLSNGSSSKFQDKVSLYAIILLFVLMVFLGGPFFATENWRLIWLGALMATALHFFPYYFVHGKSMIYLGIICTINIAVAYIFTDISLVLVAYIDAAIKFVFGVYLLFFSKP
;
A
#
# COMPACT_ATOMS: atom_id res chain seq x y z
N MET A 1 26.88 4.38 -8.84
CA MET A 1 25.92 4.05 -9.92
C MET A 1 24.96 2.99 -9.39
N PHE A 2 23.71 3.36 -9.09
CA PHE A 2 22.72 2.41 -8.59
C PHE A 2 22.20 1.55 -9.76
N SER A 3 22.84 0.40 -10.00
CA SER A 3 22.34 -0.56 -10.99
C SER A 3 21.21 -1.39 -10.38
N LEU A 4 20.05 -1.40 -11.04
CA LEU A 4 18.90 -2.25 -10.69
C LEU A 4 19.14 -3.73 -10.97
N ASN A 5 20.24 -4.10 -11.64
CA ASN A 5 20.49 -5.45 -12.16
C ASN A 5 19.36 -5.95 -13.09
N TYR A 6 18.75 -5.05 -13.85
CA TYR A 6 17.72 -5.40 -14.81
C TYR A 6 18.34 -6.15 -15.99
N ASN A 7 17.86 -7.36 -16.24
CA ASN A 7 18.16 -8.13 -17.45
C ASN A 7 16.90 -8.19 -18.32
N LYS A 8 16.98 -7.68 -19.56
CA LYS A 8 15.82 -7.65 -20.49
C LYS A 8 15.30 -9.04 -20.84
N ASP A 9 16.16 -10.05 -20.79
CA ASP A 9 15.83 -11.43 -21.12
C ASP A 9 15.31 -12.23 -19.91
N GLU A 10 15.31 -11.61 -18.72
CA GLU A 10 14.80 -12.24 -17.50
C GLU A 10 13.27 -12.20 -17.48
N LYS A 11 12.65 -13.37 -17.46
CA LYS A 11 11.21 -13.50 -17.24
C LYS A 11 10.89 -13.24 -15.77
N LEU A 12 10.15 -12.18 -15.49
CA LEU A 12 9.68 -11.87 -14.14
C LEU A 12 8.64 -12.90 -13.68
N GLU A 13 8.88 -13.48 -12.50
CA GLU A 13 7.93 -14.33 -11.80
C GLU A 13 7.38 -13.58 -10.58
N PHE A 14 6.07 -13.48 -10.44
CA PHE A 14 5.46 -12.69 -9.37
C PHE A 14 5.12 -13.56 -8.16
N ASN A 15 6.15 -14.24 -7.65
CA ASN A 15 6.04 -15.33 -6.68
C ASN A 15 5.44 -14.91 -5.32
N TYR A 16 5.44 -13.63 -4.98
CA TYR A 16 4.93 -13.10 -3.70
C TYR A 16 3.54 -12.45 -3.79
N LYS A 17 2.80 -12.60 -4.91
CA LYS A 17 1.45 -12.01 -5.08
C LYS A 17 0.49 -12.36 -3.94
N ARG A 18 0.48 -13.61 -3.47
CA ARG A 18 -0.43 -14.02 -2.38
C ARG A 18 -0.08 -13.36 -1.06
N ALA A 19 1.21 -13.20 -0.75
CA ALA A 19 1.65 -12.46 0.43
C ALA A 19 1.25 -10.97 0.36
N CYS A 20 1.41 -10.34 -0.82
CA CYS A 20 0.89 -9.00 -1.08
C CYS A 20 -0.64 -8.93 -0.90
N GLY A 21 -1.37 -9.96 -1.36
CA GLY A 21 -2.81 -10.06 -1.18
C GLY A 21 -3.24 -10.07 0.29
N LEU A 22 -2.58 -10.92 1.11
CA LEU A 22 -2.82 -10.94 2.56
C LEU A 22 -2.50 -9.58 3.21
N TRP A 23 -1.39 -8.96 2.82
CA TRP A 23 -1.01 -7.63 3.30
C TRP A 23 -2.08 -6.58 3.02
N LEU A 24 -2.60 -6.52 1.80
CA LEU A 24 -3.64 -5.56 1.40
C LEU A 24 -4.95 -5.77 2.19
N ILE A 25 -5.37 -7.03 2.41
CA ILE A 25 -6.55 -7.34 3.23
C ILE A 25 -6.38 -6.79 4.64
N VAL A 26 -5.24 -7.07 5.28
CA VAL A 26 -5.01 -6.66 6.67
C VAL A 26 -4.92 -5.14 6.80
N VAL A 27 -4.23 -4.47 5.88
CA VAL A 27 -4.19 -3.00 5.85
C VAL A 27 -5.58 -2.40 5.63
N ALA A 28 -6.41 -2.98 4.76
CA ALA A 28 -7.79 -2.53 4.55
C ALA A 28 -8.63 -2.63 5.83
N VAL A 29 -8.50 -3.73 6.59
CA VAL A 29 -9.18 -3.89 7.88
C VAL A 29 -8.71 -2.83 8.87
N ILE A 30 -7.40 -2.58 8.96
CA ILE A 30 -6.84 -1.55 9.85
C ILE A 30 -7.34 -0.17 9.49
N ILE A 31 -7.33 0.22 8.21
CA ILE A 31 -7.87 1.51 7.76
C ILE A 31 -9.34 1.63 8.15
N SER A 32 -10.14 0.58 7.92
CA SER A 32 -11.57 0.58 8.24
C SER A 32 -11.83 0.76 9.74
N LEU A 33 -11.10 0.03 10.58
CA LEU A 33 -11.20 0.13 12.04
C LEU A 33 -10.71 1.48 12.56
N ALA A 34 -9.56 1.96 12.09
CA ALA A 34 -9.01 3.25 12.49
C ALA A 34 -9.92 4.41 12.05
N THR A 35 -10.57 4.30 10.89
CA THR A 35 -11.57 5.28 10.42
C THR A 35 -12.81 5.27 11.32
N LEU A 36 -13.29 4.09 11.72
CA LEU A 36 -14.49 3.94 12.56
C LEU A 36 -14.36 4.69 13.90
N ILE A 37 -13.17 4.70 14.50
CA ILE A 37 -12.88 5.35 15.79
C ILE A 37 -11.98 6.58 15.64
N GLY A 38 -11.93 7.18 14.45
CA GLY A 38 -10.99 8.24 14.09
C GLY A 38 -11.26 9.61 14.71
N GLY A 39 -12.54 9.96 14.94
CA GLY A 39 -12.93 11.24 15.55
C GLY A 39 -12.27 12.45 14.85
N LYS A 40 -11.63 13.33 15.63
CA LYS A 40 -10.91 14.52 15.11
C LYS A 40 -9.82 14.15 14.09
N GLN A 41 -9.16 13.01 14.29
CA GLN A 41 -8.09 12.56 13.41
C GLN A 41 -8.62 11.95 12.11
N ILE A 42 -9.93 11.71 11.98
CA ILE A 42 -10.62 11.08 10.84
C ILE A 42 -10.26 9.60 10.68
N ILE A 43 -8.98 9.27 10.64
CA ILE A 43 -8.44 7.93 10.81
C ILE A 43 -7.58 7.99 12.07
N ASN A 44 -7.87 7.12 13.04
CA ASN A 44 -7.16 7.12 14.32
C ASN A 44 -5.68 6.73 14.11
N MET A 45 -4.78 7.68 14.39
CA MET A 45 -3.35 7.54 14.10
C MET A 45 -2.72 6.40 14.89
N GLN A 46 -3.04 6.28 16.19
CA GLN A 46 -2.47 5.23 17.04
C GLN A 46 -2.92 3.85 16.58
N VAL A 47 -4.21 3.66 16.30
CA VAL A 47 -4.77 2.39 15.84
C VAL A 47 -4.19 2.01 14.48
N PHE A 48 -4.07 2.97 13.56
CA PHE A 48 -3.45 2.74 12.26
C PHE A 48 -1.98 2.35 12.40
N CYS A 49 -1.17 3.12 13.13
CA CYS A 49 0.26 2.87 13.29
C CYS A 49 0.55 1.54 14.00
N ILE A 50 -0.13 1.26 15.12
CA ILE A 50 0.03 0.00 15.85
C ILE A 50 -0.39 -1.18 14.98
N GLY A 51 -1.56 -1.10 14.35
CA GLY A 51 -2.06 -2.14 13.46
C GLY A 51 -1.10 -2.39 12.29
N TYR A 52 -0.60 -1.33 11.67
CA TYR A 52 0.35 -1.40 10.56
C TYR A 52 1.65 -2.09 10.98
N VAL A 53 2.25 -1.65 12.09
CA VAL A 53 3.52 -2.22 12.59
C VAL A 53 3.37 -3.69 12.93
N ILE A 54 2.34 -4.05 13.71
CA ILE A 54 2.07 -5.46 14.07
C ILE A 54 1.91 -6.31 12.81
N SER A 55 1.15 -5.82 11.83
CA SER A 55 0.91 -6.54 10.58
C SER A 55 2.17 -6.66 9.74
N PHE A 56 3.01 -5.62 9.70
CA PHE A 56 4.25 -5.61 8.94
C PHE A 56 5.19 -6.69 9.47
N PHE A 57 5.37 -6.78 10.80
CA PHE A 57 6.17 -7.83 11.41
C PHE A 57 5.54 -9.22 11.22
N SER A 58 4.21 -9.33 11.37
CA SER A 58 3.49 -10.61 11.30
C SER A 58 3.47 -11.22 9.90
N ILE A 59 3.52 -10.38 8.85
CA ILE A 59 3.41 -10.79 7.45
C ILE A 59 4.74 -10.60 6.73
N ASN A 60 5.22 -9.36 6.60
CA ASN A 60 6.34 -9.01 5.72
C ASN A 60 7.72 -9.36 6.30
N MET A 61 7.84 -9.51 7.63
CA MET A 61 9.08 -10.01 8.25
C MET A 61 9.00 -11.47 8.69
N ASN A 62 7.83 -12.09 8.57
CA ASN A 62 7.62 -13.47 8.98
C ASN A 62 7.91 -14.45 7.83
N LYS A 63 9.14 -14.97 7.80
CA LYS A 63 9.58 -15.94 6.79
C LYS A 63 8.66 -17.17 6.68
N LYS A 64 8.04 -17.61 7.77
CA LYS A 64 7.11 -18.76 7.74
C LYS A 64 5.84 -18.44 6.95
N VAL A 65 5.28 -17.24 7.15
CA VAL A 65 4.10 -16.77 6.40
C VAL A 65 4.46 -16.53 4.94
N LEU A 66 5.57 -15.84 4.69
CA LEU A 66 6.04 -15.55 3.34
C LEU A 66 6.30 -16.83 2.54
N ASN A 67 7.05 -17.78 3.08
CA ASN A 67 7.37 -19.04 2.40
C ASN A 67 6.13 -19.91 2.16
N LYS A 68 5.11 -19.82 3.03
CA LYS A 68 3.83 -20.54 2.83
C LYS A 68 3.00 -19.94 1.69
N LEU A 69 3.12 -18.64 1.46
CA LEU A 69 2.34 -17.91 0.47
C LEU A 69 3.10 -17.72 -0.84
N SER A 70 4.43 -17.86 -0.85
CA SER A 70 5.23 -17.69 -2.05
C SER A 70 5.20 -18.92 -2.95
N ASN A 71 5.33 -18.70 -4.26
CA ASN A 71 5.46 -19.74 -5.28
C ASN A 71 6.91 -19.99 -5.72
N GLY A 72 7.87 -19.29 -5.11
CA GLY A 72 9.28 -19.30 -5.49
C GLY A 72 10.03 -18.13 -4.85
N SER A 73 11.29 -17.95 -5.23
CA SER A 73 12.10 -16.79 -4.83
C SER A 73 11.85 -15.57 -5.72
N SER A 74 12.15 -14.39 -5.19
CA SER A 74 12.26 -13.17 -5.99
C SER A 74 13.60 -13.13 -6.71
N SER A 75 13.68 -12.38 -7.80
CA SER A 75 14.97 -12.07 -8.40
C SER A 75 15.66 -10.88 -7.74
N LYS A 76 16.98 -10.74 -7.96
CA LYS A 76 17.75 -9.60 -7.42
C LYS A 76 17.21 -8.25 -7.89
N PHE A 77 16.65 -8.19 -9.09
CA PHE A 77 16.00 -6.99 -9.62
C PHE A 77 14.74 -6.66 -8.80
N GLN A 78 13.86 -7.64 -8.61
CA GLN A 78 12.62 -7.47 -7.84
C GLN A 78 12.87 -7.11 -6.38
N ASP A 79 13.92 -7.67 -5.75
CA ASP A 79 14.33 -7.32 -4.39
C ASP A 79 14.76 -5.85 -4.29
N LYS A 80 15.56 -5.37 -5.26
CA LYS A 80 15.98 -3.96 -5.31
C LYS A 80 14.81 -3.02 -5.57
N VAL A 81 13.93 -3.36 -6.51
CA VAL A 81 12.72 -2.57 -6.78
C VAL A 81 11.83 -2.51 -5.54
N SER A 82 11.66 -3.63 -4.82
CA SER A 82 10.88 -3.66 -3.58
C SER A 82 11.46 -2.72 -2.53
N LEU A 83 12.78 -2.73 -2.34
CA LEU A 83 13.45 -1.81 -1.42
C LEU A 83 13.23 -0.34 -1.82
N TYR A 84 13.42 0.00 -3.09
CA TYR A 84 13.23 1.36 -3.58
C TYR A 84 11.76 1.80 -3.53
N ALA A 85 10.81 0.89 -3.75
CA ALA A 85 9.40 1.18 -3.57
C ALA A 85 9.09 1.57 -2.12
N ILE A 86 9.66 0.85 -1.13
CA ILE A 86 9.49 1.17 0.29
C ILE A 86 10.12 2.53 0.62
N ILE A 87 11.34 2.80 0.14
CA ILE A 87 11.99 4.10 0.34
C ILE A 87 11.13 5.22 -0.27
N LEU A 88 10.62 5.01 -1.48
CA LEU A 88 9.72 5.96 -2.16
C LEU A 88 8.47 6.24 -1.31
N LEU A 89 7.85 5.23 -0.70
CA LEU A 89 6.68 5.42 0.16
C LEU A 89 6.97 6.42 1.29
N PHE A 90 8.05 6.22 2.04
CA PHE A 90 8.41 7.10 3.16
C PHE A 90 8.74 8.52 2.68
N VAL A 91 9.48 8.65 1.58
CA VAL A 91 9.77 9.94 0.96
C VAL A 91 8.47 10.67 0.59
N LEU A 92 7.54 9.98 -0.09
CA LEU A 92 6.25 10.55 -0.46
C LEU A 92 5.40 10.93 0.76
N MET A 93 5.39 10.13 1.82
CA MET A 93 4.65 10.46 3.05
C MET A 93 5.17 11.74 3.70
N VAL A 94 6.50 11.94 3.73
CA VAL A 94 7.12 13.16 4.25
C VAL A 94 6.70 14.39 3.44
N PHE A 95 6.64 14.30 2.11
CA PHE A 95 6.29 15.45 1.27
C PHE A 95 4.78 15.71 1.16
N LEU A 96 3.97 14.66 1.08
CA LEU A 96 2.53 14.79 0.82
C LEU A 96 1.70 14.97 2.09
N GLY A 97 2.09 14.34 3.21
CA GLY A 97 1.37 14.43 4.49
C GLY A 97 2.12 15.23 5.55
N GLY A 98 3.46 15.11 5.58
CA GLY A 98 4.34 15.72 6.58
C GLY A 98 4.12 17.21 6.87
N PRO A 99 3.98 18.09 5.86
CA PRO A 99 3.86 19.53 6.09
C PRO A 99 2.63 19.94 6.91
N PHE A 100 1.62 19.07 6.99
CA PHE A 100 0.32 19.36 7.59
C PHE A 100 0.21 18.95 9.06
N PHE A 101 1.24 18.30 9.62
CA PHE A 101 1.26 17.89 11.02
C PHE A 101 1.32 19.08 11.99
N ALA A 102 2.07 20.14 11.66
CA ALA A 102 2.21 21.31 12.53
C ALA A 102 0.88 22.06 12.77
N THR A 103 -0.03 22.00 11.80
CA THR A 103 -1.36 22.62 11.88
C THR A 103 -2.46 21.62 12.21
N GLU A 104 -2.12 20.36 12.48
CA GLU A 104 -3.06 19.26 12.69
C GLU A 104 -4.16 19.17 11.60
N ASN A 105 -3.81 19.48 10.34
CA ASN A 105 -4.76 19.33 9.25
C ASN A 105 -4.88 17.85 8.86
N TRP A 106 -5.64 17.11 9.68
CA TRP A 106 -5.82 15.66 9.57
C TRP A 106 -6.31 15.21 8.19
N ARG A 107 -7.12 16.04 7.51
CA ARG A 107 -7.56 15.75 6.15
C ARG A 107 -6.37 15.63 5.21
N LEU A 108 -5.52 16.65 5.16
CA LEU A 108 -4.38 16.67 4.23
C LEU A 108 -3.28 15.69 4.64
N ILE A 109 -3.09 15.45 5.94
CA ILE A 109 -2.19 14.39 6.45
C ILE A 109 -2.59 13.04 5.85
N TRP A 110 -3.87 12.66 6.00
CA TRP A 110 -4.35 11.36 5.54
C TRP A 110 -4.48 11.26 4.03
N LEU A 111 -4.96 12.31 3.33
CA LEU A 111 -4.92 12.33 1.87
C LEU A 111 -3.49 12.17 1.35
N GLY A 112 -2.51 12.78 2.02
CA GLY A 112 -1.09 12.64 1.69
C GLY A 112 -0.58 11.22 1.89
N ALA A 113 -0.89 10.60 3.03
CA ALA A 113 -0.50 9.22 3.33
C ALA A 113 -1.15 8.20 2.38
N LEU A 114 -2.44 8.36 2.07
CA LEU A 114 -3.16 7.50 1.13
C LEU A 114 -2.61 7.69 -0.30
N MET A 115 -2.34 8.93 -0.72
CA MET A 115 -1.76 9.22 -2.05
C MET A 115 -0.35 8.64 -2.17
N ALA A 116 0.49 8.81 -1.14
CA ALA A 116 1.81 8.20 -1.09
C ALA A 116 1.74 6.68 -1.28
N THR A 117 0.76 6.03 -0.62
CA THR A 117 0.51 4.60 -0.76
C THR A 117 0.05 4.22 -2.17
N ALA A 118 -0.86 4.99 -2.77
CA ALA A 118 -1.33 4.75 -4.14
C ALA A 118 -0.19 4.83 -5.17
N LEU A 119 0.66 5.86 -5.06
CA LEU A 119 1.82 6.05 -5.94
C LEU A 119 2.89 4.97 -5.73
N HIS A 120 3.07 4.53 -4.50
CA HIS A 120 3.98 3.45 -4.13
C HIS A 120 3.62 2.09 -4.76
N PHE A 121 2.36 1.88 -5.17
CA PHE A 121 1.97 0.64 -5.87
C PHE A 121 2.57 0.54 -7.28
N PHE A 122 2.86 1.65 -7.97
CA PHE A 122 3.35 1.58 -9.36
C PHE A 122 4.69 0.85 -9.51
N PRO A 123 5.74 1.14 -8.71
CA PRO A 123 6.97 0.35 -8.73
C PRO A 123 6.75 -1.15 -8.47
N TYR A 124 5.77 -1.50 -7.64
CA TYR A 124 5.43 -2.89 -7.35
C TYR A 124 4.84 -3.66 -8.54
N TYR A 125 4.56 -3.00 -9.67
CA TYR A 125 4.31 -3.67 -10.95
C TYR A 125 5.36 -4.74 -11.27
N PHE A 126 6.64 -4.44 -11.03
CA PHE A 126 7.73 -5.37 -11.32
C PHE A 126 7.78 -6.58 -10.38
N VAL A 127 7.06 -6.54 -9.25
CA VAL A 127 7.11 -7.56 -8.18
C VAL A 127 5.81 -8.35 -8.08
N HIS A 128 4.68 -7.70 -8.36
CA HIS A 128 3.34 -8.30 -8.23
C HIS A 128 2.50 -8.22 -9.52
N GLY A 129 3.04 -7.63 -10.59
CA GLY A 129 2.44 -7.61 -11.91
C GLY A 129 1.37 -6.51 -12.10
N LYS A 130 0.58 -6.65 -13.17
CA LYS A 130 -0.38 -5.66 -13.67
C LYS A 130 -1.44 -5.22 -12.64
N SER A 131 -1.77 -6.09 -11.68
CA SER A 131 -2.70 -5.80 -10.58
C SER A 131 -2.32 -4.54 -9.82
N MET A 132 -1.02 -4.28 -9.63
CA MET A 132 -0.54 -3.10 -8.92
C MET A 132 -0.77 -1.79 -9.67
N ILE A 133 -0.74 -1.83 -11.01
CA ILE A 133 -1.05 -0.64 -11.84
C ILE A 133 -2.52 -0.28 -11.67
N TYR A 134 -3.43 -1.26 -11.78
CA TYR A 134 -4.85 -1.01 -11.62
C TYR A 134 -5.19 -0.55 -10.19
N LEU A 135 -4.59 -1.19 -9.18
CA LEU A 135 -4.74 -0.79 -7.79
C LEU A 135 -4.27 0.66 -7.58
N GLY A 136 -3.07 1.00 -8.07
CA GLY A 136 -2.50 2.34 -8.00
C GLY A 136 -3.41 3.38 -8.65
N ILE A 137 -3.84 3.17 -9.89
CA ILE A 137 -4.72 4.10 -10.63
C ILE A 137 -6.03 4.33 -9.88
N ILE A 138 -6.73 3.26 -9.47
CA ILE A 138 -8.04 3.39 -8.82
C ILE A 138 -7.91 4.11 -7.47
N CYS A 139 -6.88 3.78 -6.67
CA CYS A 139 -6.63 4.50 -5.41
C CYS A 139 -6.30 5.97 -5.67
N THR A 140 -5.39 6.26 -6.61
CA THR A 140 -5.00 7.63 -6.96
C THR A 140 -6.21 8.46 -7.38
N ILE A 141 -7.12 7.93 -8.21
CA ILE A 141 -8.35 8.63 -8.61
C ILE A 141 -9.23 8.92 -7.39
N ASN A 142 -9.48 7.92 -6.54
CA ASN A 142 -10.29 8.09 -5.32
C ASN A 142 -9.75 9.23 -4.43
N ILE A 143 -8.44 9.31 -4.27
CA ILE A 143 -7.78 10.28 -3.39
C ILE A 143 -7.68 11.66 -4.07
N ALA A 144 -7.40 11.71 -5.38
CA ALA A 144 -7.32 12.95 -6.15
C ALA A 144 -8.68 13.68 -6.18
N VAL A 145 -9.78 12.95 -6.35
CA VAL A 145 -11.14 13.49 -6.26
C VAL A 145 -11.35 14.20 -4.91
N ALA A 146 -10.88 13.62 -3.82
CA ALA A 146 -10.98 14.21 -2.49
C ALA A 146 -10.03 15.40 -2.23
N TYR A 147 -8.94 15.52 -2.99
CA TYR A 147 -8.11 16.72 -3.01
C TYR A 147 -8.81 17.88 -3.72
N ILE A 148 -9.49 17.61 -4.84
CA ILE A 148 -10.16 18.62 -5.67
C ILE A 148 -11.46 19.09 -5.03
N PHE A 149 -12.28 18.15 -4.55
CA PHE A 149 -13.59 18.42 -3.97
C PHE A 149 -13.52 18.26 -2.44
N THR A 150 -13.27 19.37 -1.75
CA THR A 150 -13.07 19.39 -0.30
C THR A 150 -14.31 18.99 0.50
N ASP A 151 -15.50 19.11 -0.10
CA ASP A 151 -16.78 18.74 0.51
C ASP A 151 -16.97 17.22 0.61
N ILE A 152 -16.21 16.43 -0.15
CA ILE A 152 -16.24 14.97 -0.05
C ILE A 152 -15.62 14.57 1.29
N SER A 153 -16.38 13.83 2.09
CA SER A 153 -15.93 13.31 3.39
C SER A 153 -14.71 12.39 3.22
N LEU A 154 -13.64 12.68 3.95
CA LEU A 154 -12.46 11.81 3.96
C LEU A 154 -12.76 10.43 4.58
N VAL A 155 -13.75 10.32 5.47
CA VAL A 155 -14.23 9.03 6.01
C VAL A 155 -14.71 8.13 4.87
N LEU A 156 -15.52 8.68 3.95
CA LEU A 156 -16.00 7.95 2.78
C LEU A 156 -14.84 7.50 1.88
N VAL A 157 -13.90 8.41 1.61
CA VAL A 157 -12.71 8.14 0.79
C VAL A 157 -11.86 7.03 1.39
N ALA A 158 -11.67 7.04 2.72
CA ALA A 158 -10.92 6.01 3.45
C ALA A 158 -11.60 4.64 3.38
N TYR A 159 -12.93 4.57 3.51
CA TYR A 159 -13.66 3.31 3.36
C TYR A 159 -13.65 2.79 1.92
N ILE A 160 -13.76 3.66 0.92
CA ILE A 160 -13.61 3.27 -0.49
C ILE A 160 -12.20 2.74 -0.74
N ASP A 161 -11.19 3.44 -0.24
CA ASP A 161 -9.78 3.04 -0.37
C ASP A 161 -9.52 1.67 0.29
N ALA A 162 -10.05 1.45 1.49
CA ALA A 162 -10.01 0.16 2.17
C ALA A 162 -10.74 -0.94 1.38
N ALA A 163 -11.94 -0.66 0.85
CA ALA A 163 -12.70 -1.62 0.04
C ALA A 163 -11.95 -2.03 -1.24
N ILE A 164 -11.35 -1.06 -1.94
CA ILE A 164 -10.51 -1.33 -3.12
C ILE A 164 -9.35 -2.27 -2.72
N LYS A 165 -8.61 -1.94 -1.67
CA LYS A 165 -7.48 -2.75 -1.18
C LYS A 165 -7.92 -4.15 -0.75
N PHE A 166 -9.08 -4.27 -0.09
CA PHE A 166 -9.64 -5.55 0.31
C PHE A 166 -9.96 -6.43 -0.91
N VAL A 167 -10.67 -5.89 -1.91
CA VAL A 167 -11.03 -6.62 -3.14
C VAL A 167 -9.79 -7.09 -3.90
N PHE A 168 -8.82 -6.19 -4.11
CA PHE A 168 -7.54 -6.56 -4.74
C PHE A 168 -6.77 -7.58 -3.90
N GLY A 169 -6.80 -7.43 -2.58
CA GLY A 169 -6.15 -8.35 -1.65
C GLY A 169 -6.72 -9.76 -1.72
N VAL A 170 -8.05 -9.90 -1.71
CA VAL A 170 -8.77 -11.18 -1.89
C VAL A 170 -8.43 -11.78 -3.25
N TYR A 171 -8.48 -10.98 -4.32
CA TYR A 171 -8.11 -11.43 -5.66
C TYR A 171 -6.68 -11.99 -5.69
N LEU A 172 -5.71 -11.27 -5.15
CA LEU A 172 -4.31 -11.68 -5.13
C LEU A 172 -4.05 -12.91 -4.26
N LEU A 173 -4.69 -13.00 -3.10
CA LEU A 173 -4.49 -14.08 -2.14
C LEU A 173 -5.03 -15.43 -2.64
N PHE A 174 -6.19 -15.42 -3.29
CA PHE A 174 -6.94 -16.65 -3.61
C PHE A 174 -7.01 -16.97 -5.11
N PHE A 175 -6.97 -15.97 -5.99
CA PHE A 175 -7.27 -16.17 -7.42
C PHE A 175 -6.10 -15.88 -8.35
N SER A 176 -5.09 -15.13 -7.89
CA SER A 176 -3.94 -14.80 -8.75
C SER A 176 -2.97 -15.96 -8.91
N LYS A 177 -2.51 -16.16 -10.15
CA LYS A 177 -1.40 -17.06 -10.48
C LYS A 177 -0.07 -16.29 -10.46
N PRO A 178 1.06 -16.95 -10.16
CA PRO A 178 2.39 -16.36 -10.22
C PRO A 178 2.64 -15.64 -11.54
#